data_AF-A0AAW0E0A8-F1
#
_entry.id   AF-A0AAW0E0A8-F1
#
_cell.length_a   1.000
_cell.length_b   1.000
_cell.length_c   1.000
_cell.angle_alpha   90.00
_cell.angle_beta   90.00
_cell.angle_gamma   90.00
#
_symmetry.space_group_name_H-M   'P 1'
#
loop_
_entity.id
_entity.type
_entity.pdbx_description
1 polymer ?
#
loop_
_entity_poly.entity_id
_entity_poly.type
_entity_poly.pdbx_seq_one_letter_code
_entity_poly.pdbx_strand_id
1 'polypeptide(L)'
;MDCIVVGKFTFCAAHGSEYCNHCYCDYRLTNNIRIKEELSKAFPKLSEIQLLDRPPLSNALEVATASKIEDDEGEPFYQCKIHKETDCEACFDWAKMAITNMKRFNSLGNAIAVETSREEKLSLLTAMGIDISPSSRLPDKVLRQKLQSTIDAAQYIQRIIPKYDEPGTPINPASFPLWSKKSETKSIYESVRRGNIAEAYQNCSARMAGTTAFPLYENAYMDVRQTIMTLAKNMDDGHDAAILQDKDHNSAICIRVVEVRKAAQGVPMLIVLCGRGTRDAPVDTTIGWVQQLIRNPRGFPQITATIEEQNLLLSILNTNATRLASEYSPTRRKLEKNFMLSFLLPMGPISQQDIGRLSANASGCVMCGNKTVRQSIRCIETPLIATTECQRAHWKEHKPTCISLKGGKWNRVKLSMENQQIRLAGALGQKVYAFYMNNQTPLDQQIFDQAGDYEVKPSIAFPNIHGDNAFLVKIQRSLRNPMAAMMLYDRQRSFQLWLETADDPEAFLVATKEIIASPNGMKIYRWAKRTGDCELDICFDRAPPKDPLW
;
A
#
# COMPACT_ATOMS: atom_id res chain seq x y z
N MET A 1 -33.78 23.71 -12.36
CA MET A 1 -32.55 23.08 -11.82
C MET A 1 -32.59 23.37 -10.34
N ASP A 2 -32.88 22.36 -9.54
CA ASP A 2 -33.16 22.58 -8.13
C ASP A 2 -31.84 22.78 -7.38
N CYS A 3 -31.79 23.81 -6.56
CA CYS A 3 -30.63 24.16 -5.75
C CYS A 3 -31.04 24.28 -4.30
N ILE A 4 -30.09 24.04 -3.41
CA ILE A 4 -30.25 24.22 -1.97
C ILE A 4 -29.23 25.23 -1.47
N VAL A 5 -29.59 25.96 -0.43
CA VAL A 5 -28.69 26.90 0.23
C VAL A 5 -28.30 26.30 1.58
N VAL A 6 -27.00 26.06 1.77
CA VAL A 6 -26.44 25.57 3.04
C VAL A 6 -25.47 26.61 3.57
N GLY A 7 -25.79 27.25 4.69
CA GLY A 7 -25.07 28.43 5.11
C GLY A 7 -25.29 29.55 4.10
N LYS A 8 -24.19 30.11 3.60
CA LYS A 8 -24.22 31.11 2.53
C LYS A 8 -23.88 30.52 1.16
N PHE A 9 -23.88 29.21 0.94
CA PHE A 9 -23.46 28.63 -0.34
C PHE A 9 -24.60 27.89 -1.02
N THR A 10 -24.62 27.96 -2.36
CA THR A 10 -25.59 27.28 -3.22
C THR A 10 -25.00 25.96 -3.71
N PHE A 11 -25.79 24.89 -3.64
CA PHE A 11 -25.40 23.55 -4.08
C PHE A 11 -26.51 22.90 -4.89
N CYS A 12 -26.17 21.86 -5.66
CA CYS A 12 -27.16 20.99 -6.31
C CYS A 12 -28.07 20.34 -5.27
N ALA A 13 -29.40 20.47 -5.42
CA ALA A 13 -30.36 19.94 -4.44
C ALA A 13 -30.28 18.42 -4.27
N ALA A 14 -30.07 17.68 -5.38
CA ALA A 14 -30.03 16.23 -5.37
C ALA A 14 -28.72 15.65 -4.80
N HIS A 15 -27.59 16.34 -5.02
CA HIS A 15 -26.26 15.76 -4.78
C HIS A 15 -25.41 16.54 -3.76
N GLY A 16 -25.81 17.76 -3.39
CA GLY A 16 -25.05 18.60 -2.47
C GLY A 16 -23.69 19.04 -2.99
N SER A 17 -23.47 19.00 -4.31
CA SER A 17 -22.22 19.44 -4.94
C SER A 17 -22.39 20.84 -5.53
N GLU A 18 -21.36 21.67 -5.40
CA GLU A 18 -21.31 23.00 -5.99
C GLU A 18 -21.21 22.92 -7.53
N TYR A 19 -20.49 21.92 -8.02
CA TYR A 19 -20.47 21.52 -9.43
C TYR A 19 -21.02 20.09 -9.52
N CYS A 20 -21.94 19.82 -10.44
CA CYS A 20 -22.56 18.50 -10.57
C CYS A 20 -22.71 18.09 -12.03
N ASN A 21 -21.94 17.08 -12.44
CA ASN A 21 -22.03 16.50 -13.79
C ASN A 21 -23.34 15.78 -14.07
N HIS A 22 -24.02 15.27 -13.04
CA HIS A 22 -25.29 14.55 -13.21
C HIS A 22 -26.45 15.51 -13.50
N CYS A 23 -26.47 16.67 -12.82
CA CYS A 23 -27.51 17.68 -12.97
C CYS A 23 -27.12 18.80 -13.93
N TYR A 24 -25.90 18.77 -14.47
CA TYR A 24 -25.32 19.80 -15.35
C TYR A 24 -25.41 21.22 -14.77
N CYS A 25 -25.12 21.37 -13.48
CA CYS A 25 -25.13 22.65 -12.79
C CYS A 25 -23.75 23.00 -12.19
N ASP A 26 -23.43 24.30 -12.18
CA ASP A 26 -22.21 24.87 -11.63
C ASP A 26 -22.53 26.16 -10.87
N TYR A 27 -22.49 26.09 -9.55
CA TYR A 27 -22.76 27.21 -8.65
C TYR A 27 -21.48 27.92 -8.18
N ARG A 28 -20.29 27.55 -8.70
CA ARG A 28 -19.02 28.17 -8.29
C ARG A 28 -19.00 29.67 -8.54
N LEU A 29 -19.56 30.14 -9.66
CA LEU A 29 -19.65 31.58 -9.94
C LEU A 29 -20.45 32.30 -8.85
N THR A 30 -21.66 31.83 -8.55
CA THR A 30 -22.53 32.40 -7.52
C THR A 30 -21.86 32.40 -6.16
N ASN A 31 -21.20 31.31 -5.79
CA ASN A 31 -20.53 31.17 -4.51
C ASN A 31 -19.24 32.00 -4.43
N ASN A 32 -18.48 32.12 -5.52
CA ASN A 32 -17.27 32.94 -5.58
C ASN A 32 -17.56 34.41 -5.32
N ILE A 33 -18.70 34.92 -5.80
CA ILE A 33 -19.14 36.31 -5.51
C ILE A 33 -19.30 36.51 -4.01
N ARG A 34 -19.79 35.49 -3.29
CA ARG A 34 -20.02 35.56 -1.83
C ARG A 34 -18.73 35.51 -1.00
N ILE A 35 -17.63 35.01 -1.57
CA ILE A 35 -16.31 34.91 -0.90
C ILE A 35 -15.20 35.65 -1.65
N LYS A 36 -15.57 36.69 -2.40
CA LYS A 36 -14.66 37.41 -3.30
C LYS A 36 -13.49 38.03 -2.55
N GLU A 37 -13.75 38.66 -1.40
CA GLU A 37 -12.73 39.32 -0.59
C GLU A 37 -11.73 38.31 -0.02
N GLU A 38 -12.20 37.17 0.48
CA GLU A 38 -11.38 36.11 1.04
C GLU A 38 -10.53 35.44 -0.04
N LEU A 39 -11.09 35.19 -1.23
CA LEU A 39 -10.35 34.66 -2.37
C LEU A 39 -9.29 35.64 -2.87
N SER A 40 -9.64 36.92 -3.04
CA SER A 40 -8.67 37.96 -3.47
C SER A 40 -7.56 38.16 -2.44
N LYS A 41 -7.88 38.08 -1.15
CA LYS A 41 -6.89 38.15 -0.06
C LYS A 41 -5.96 36.92 -0.06
N ALA A 42 -6.50 35.72 -0.28
CA ALA A 42 -5.73 34.48 -0.28
C ALA A 42 -4.90 34.29 -1.57
N PHE A 43 -5.39 34.77 -2.71
CA PHE A 43 -4.82 34.59 -4.04
C PHE A 43 -4.80 35.91 -4.85
N PRO A 44 -4.04 36.92 -4.42
CA PRO A 44 -4.06 38.27 -5.01
C PRO A 44 -3.58 38.33 -6.46
N LYS A 45 -2.99 37.25 -6.98
CA LYS A 45 -2.49 37.16 -8.37
C LYS A 45 -3.47 36.50 -9.33
N LEU A 46 -4.57 35.93 -8.85
CA LEU A 46 -5.56 35.26 -9.69
C LEU A 46 -6.65 36.26 -10.09
N SER A 47 -7.01 36.27 -11.37
CA SER A 47 -8.16 37.00 -11.86
C SER A 47 -9.47 36.30 -11.45
N GLU A 48 -10.58 37.03 -11.51
CA GLU A 48 -11.93 36.49 -11.22
C GLU A 48 -12.27 35.30 -12.14
N ILE A 49 -11.81 35.33 -13.39
CA ILE A 49 -11.94 34.22 -14.34
C ILE A 49 -11.12 33.01 -13.89
N GLN A 50 -9.87 33.21 -13.45
CA GLN A 50 -9.02 32.12 -12.95
C GLN A 50 -9.56 31.50 -11.65
N LEU A 51 -10.32 32.26 -10.86
CA LEU A 51 -11.00 31.74 -9.67
C LEU A 51 -12.18 30.83 -10.02
N LEU A 52 -12.70 30.86 -11.25
CA LEU A 52 -13.70 29.88 -11.71
C LEU A 52 -13.10 28.49 -11.91
N ASP A 53 -11.78 28.39 -12.12
CA ASP A 53 -11.07 27.11 -12.26
C ASP A 53 -10.78 26.44 -10.92
N ARG A 54 -11.22 27.02 -9.78
CA ARG A 54 -10.99 26.41 -8.48
C ARG A 54 -11.68 25.06 -8.35
N PRO A 55 -11.13 24.15 -7.52
CA PRO A 55 -11.85 22.94 -7.13
C PRO A 55 -13.21 23.31 -6.52
N PRO A 56 -14.31 22.69 -6.99
CA PRO A 56 -15.62 22.87 -6.38
C PRO A 56 -15.65 22.30 -4.96
N LEU A 57 -16.61 22.79 -4.19
CA LEU A 57 -17.01 22.21 -2.92
C LEU A 57 -18.03 21.10 -3.17
N SER A 58 -17.89 20.01 -2.43
CA SER A 58 -18.73 18.83 -2.57
C SER A 58 -19.31 18.42 -1.23
N ASN A 59 -20.33 17.56 -1.28
CA ASN A 59 -20.83 16.85 -0.12
C ASN A 59 -21.48 17.75 0.95
N ALA A 60 -22.11 18.86 0.55
CA ALA A 60 -22.87 19.69 1.48
C ALA A 60 -23.94 18.89 2.24
N LEU A 61 -24.59 17.93 1.57
CA LEU A 61 -25.58 17.02 2.17
C LEU A 61 -24.96 15.95 3.09
N GLU A 62 -23.64 15.76 3.09
CA GLU A 62 -22.98 14.90 4.09
C GLU A 62 -22.90 15.59 5.44
N VAL A 63 -22.72 16.92 5.46
CA VAL A 63 -22.58 17.72 6.69
C VAL A 63 -23.86 18.45 7.11
N ALA A 64 -24.82 18.62 6.20
CA ALA A 64 -26.08 19.31 6.45
C ALA A 64 -27.30 18.39 6.31
N THR A 65 -28.40 18.75 6.96
CA THR A 65 -29.69 18.08 6.84
C THR A 65 -30.80 19.12 6.81
N ALA A 66 -31.86 18.87 6.04
CA ALA A 66 -33.03 19.75 6.02
C ALA A 66 -33.63 19.84 7.42
N SER A 67 -33.92 21.05 7.86
CA SER A 67 -34.63 21.34 9.09
C SER A 67 -36.14 21.25 8.86
N LYS A 68 -36.91 21.26 9.95
CA LYS A 68 -38.39 21.37 9.88
C LYS A 68 -38.86 22.81 9.73
N ILE A 69 -37.94 23.77 9.79
CA ILE A 69 -38.23 25.19 9.63
C ILE A 69 -38.10 25.46 8.14
N GLU A 70 -39.16 25.99 7.57
CA GLU A 70 -39.22 26.43 6.18
C GLU A 70 -39.20 27.97 6.17
N ASP A 71 -38.69 28.54 5.10
CA ASP A 71 -38.80 29.98 4.84
C ASP A 71 -40.19 30.36 4.30
N ASP A 72 -40.38 31.64 3.97
CA ASP A 72 -41.65 32.16 3.44
C ASP A 72 -42.03 31.55 2.07
N GLU A 73 -41.08 30.92 1.38
CA GLU A 73 -41.28 30.23 0.10
C GLU A 73 -41.54 28.72 0.28
N GLY A 74 -41.49 28.21 1.52
CA GLY A 74 -41.66 26.79 1.84
C GLY A 74 -40.38 25.97 1.67
N GLU A 75 -39.22 26.61 1.48
CA GLU A 75 -37.95 25.92 1.33
C GLU A 75 -37.33 25.64 2.71
N PRO A 76 -36.84 24.42 2.98
CA PRO A 76 -36.32 24.07 4.29
C PRO A 76 -34.97 24.73 4.55
N PHE A 77 -34.79 25.33 5.73
CA PHE A 77 -33.45 25.70 6.20
C PHE A 77 -32.58 24.47 6.41
N TYR A 78 -31.28 24.56 6.15
CA TYR A 78 -30.34 23.46 6.38
C TYR A 78 -29.56 23.66 7.68
N GLN A 79 -29.57 22.65 8.55
CA GLN A 79 -28.85 22.63 9.81
C GLN A 79 -27.65 21.67 9.78
N CYS A 80 -26.56 22.00 10.49
CA CYS A 80 -25.40 21.11 10.59
C CYS A 80 -25.79 19.81 11.29
N LYS A 81 -25.38 18.64 10.77
CA LYS A 81 -25.69 17.34 11.37
C LYS A 81 -25.10 17.17 12.77
N ILE A 82 -23.97 17.82 13.06
CA ILE A 82 -23.24 17.73 14.33
C ILE A 82 -23.88 18.65 15.37
N HIS A 83 -23.95 19.95 15.11
CA HIS A 83 -24.41 20.95 16.09
C HIS A 83 -25.91 21.19 16.08
N LYS A 84 -26.63 20.74 15.04
CA LYS A 84 -28.06 21.00 14.82
C LYS A 84 -28.42 22.49 14.75
N GLU A 85 -27.45 23.31 14.35
CA GLU A 85 -27.61 24.75 14.15
C GLU A 85 -27.74 25.06 12.66
N THR A 86 -28.69 25.93 12.30
CA THR A 86 -28.73 26.61 11.01
C THR A 86 -27.55 27.56 10.90
N ASP A 87 -26.93 27.65 9.72
CA ASP A 87 -25.77 28.53 9.49
C ASP A 87 -24.59 28.32 10.45
N CYS A 88 -24.39 27.08 10.89
CA CYS A 88 -23.32 26.73 11.84
C CYS A 88 -21.94 27.18 11.34
N GLU A 89 -21.39 28.25 11.93
CA GLU A 89 -20.11 28.86 11.52
C GLU A 89 -18.94 27.87 11.59
N ALA A 90 -19.01 26.90 12.50
CA ALA A 90 -17.98 25.87 12.63
C ALA A 90 -18.04 24.81 11.52
N CYS A 91 -19.23 24.44 11.04
CA CYS A 91 -19.42 23.41 10.01
C CYS A 91 -19.42 23.97 8.59
N PHE A 92 -19.91 25.21 8.41
CA PHE A 92 -20.23 25.82 7.12
C PHE A 92 -19.30 26.97 6.75
N ASP A 93 -18.04 26.94 7.21
CA ASP A 93 -16.97 27.85 6.76
C ASP A 93 -16.48 27.47 5.35
N TRP A 94 -17.39 27.61 4.38
CA TRP A 94 -17.17 27.26 2.99
C TRP A 94 -16.06 28.08 2.35
N ALA A 95 -15.87 29.34 2.78
CA ALA A 95 -14.79 30.20 2.33
C ALA A 95 -13.43 29.59 2.67
N LYS A 96 -13.23 29.19 3.93
CA LYS A 96 -12.01 28.52 4.37
C LYS A 96 -11.82 27.18 3.69
N MET A 97 -12.88 26.40 3.48
CA MET A 97 -12.81 25.14 2.74
C MET A 97 -12.37 25.36 1.29
N ALA A 98 -12.96 26.32 0.57
CA ALA A 98 -12.61 26.64 -0.81
C ALA A 98 -11.14 27.09 -0.92
N ILE A 99 -10.69 27.97 -0.02
CA ILE A 99 -9.30 28.43 0.03
C ILE A 99 -8.35 27.28 0.34
N THR A 100 -8.72 26.39 1.27
CA THR A 100 -7.92 25.22 1.64
C THR A 100 -7.80 24.26 0.46
N ASN A 101 -8.90 23.98 -0.24
CA ASN A 101 -8.92 23.14 -1.43
C ASN A 101 -8.08 23.73 -2.56
N MET A 102 -8.16 25.04 -2.80
CA MET A 102 -7.31 25.72 -3.78
C MET A 102 -5.82 25.67 -3.42
N LYS A 103 -5.47 25.93 -2.15
CA LYS A 103 -4.07 25.83 -1.70
C LYS A 103 -3.54 24.41 -1.88
N ARG A 104 -4.36 23.40 -1.54
CA ARG A 104 -4.04 21.99 -1.74
C ARG A 104 -3.84 21.68 -3.22
N PHE A 105 -4.77 22.08 -4.08
CA PHE A 105 -4.69 21.85 -5.52
C PHE A 105 -3.43 22.48 -6.13
N ASN A 106 -3.12 23.73 -5.77
CA ASN A 106 -1.90 24.40 -6.23
C ASN A 106 -0.61 23.72 -5.71
N SER A 107 -0.65 23.13 -4.51
CA SER A 107 0.50 22.42 -3.94
C SER A 107 0.76 21.04 -4.57
N LEU A 108 -0.27 20.43 -5.19
CA LEU A 108 -0.15 19.12 -5.81
C LEU A 108 0.58 19.17 -7.16
N GLY A 109 0.67 20.36 -7.79
CA GLY A 109 1.24 20.50 -9.12
C GLY A 109 0.47 19.63 -10.13
N ASN A 110 1.16 18.68 -10.76
CA ASN A 110 0.54 17.73 -11.69
C ASN A 110 -0.05 16.48 -11.01
N ALA A 111 0.09 16.33 -9.68
CA ALA A 111 -0.44 15.18 -8.97
C ALA A 111 -1.97 15.24 -8.91
N ILE A 112 -2.61 14.08 -9.08
CA ILE A 112 -4.06 13.97 -9.00
C ILE A 112 -4.44 13.96 -7.52
N ALA A 113 -5.34 14.86 -7.11
CA ALA A 113 -5.83 14.87 -5.74
C ALA A 113 -6.52 13.52 -5.42
N VAL A 114 -5.98 12.80 -4.44
CA VAL A 114 -6.60 11.63 -3.85
C VAL A 114 -6.98 12.00 -2.42
N GLU A 115 -8.28 12.09 -2.18
CA GLU A 115 -8.82 12.18 -0.83
C GLU A 115 -8.97 10.77 -0.32
N THR A 116 -7.96 10.31 0.44
CA THR A 116 -8.11 9.08 1.23
C THR A 116 -8.29 9.46 2.69
N SER A 117 -9.40 9.06 3.27
CA SER A 117 -9.65 9.15 4.71
C SER A 117 -8.61 8.34 5.48
N ARG A 118 -8.58 8.49 6.81
CA ARG A 118 -7.70 7.69 7.65
C ARG A 118 -8.09 6.21 7.56
N GLU A 119 -9.38 5.95 7.61
CA GLU A 119 -10.02 4.64 7.60
C GLU A 119 -9.72 3.92 6.30
N GLU A 120 -9.81 4.63 5.16
CA GLU A 120 -9.42 4.09 3.86
C GLU A 120 -7.94 3.75 3.80
N LYS A 121 -7.04 4.61 4.30
CA LYS A 121 -5.60 4.28 4.33
C LYS A 121 -5.31 3.02 5.14
N LEU A 122 -5.98 2.85 6.28
CA LEU A 122 -5.85 1.64 7.11
C LEU A 122 -6.43 0.41 6.39
N SER A 123 -7.57 0.56 5.72
CA SER A 123 -8.18 -0.49 4.90
C SER A 123 -7.26 -0.92 3.76
N LEU A 124 -6.67 0.04 3.02
CA LEU A 124 -5.71 -0.24 1.94
C LEU A 124 -4.45 -0.94 2.46
N LEU A 125 -3.88 -0.48 3.58
CA LEU A 125 -2.74 -1.14 4.21
C LEU A 125 -3.07 -2.58 4.61
N THR A 126 -4.26 -2.79 5.18
CA THR A 126 -4.75 -4.13 5.56
C THR A 126 -4.93 -5.03 4.34
N ALA A 127 -5.51 -4.50 3.25
CA ALA A 127 -5.70 -5.21 1.98
C ALA A 127 -4.36 -5.66 1.36
N MET A 128 -3.29 -4.89 1.60
CA MET A 128 -1.91 -5.21 1.21
C MET A 128 -1.18 -6.14 2.20
N GLY A 129 -1.84 -6.58 3.27
CA GLY A 129 -1.29 -7.49 4.29
C GLY A 129 -0.55 -6.81 5.44
N ILE A 130 -0.62 -5.47 5.55
CA ILE A 130 -0.04 -4.70 6.66
C ILE A 130 -1.13 -4.44 7.69
N ASP A 131 -1.17 -5.28 8.73
CA ASP A 131 -2.15 -5.17 9.82
C ASP A 131 -1.78 -4.03 10.77
N ILE A 132 -2.64 -3.01 10.83
CA ILE A 132 -2.56 -1.90 11.76
C ILE A 132 -3.90 -1.81 12.47
N SER A 133 -3.89 -1.85 13.81
CA SER A 133 -5.12 -1.75 14.62
C SER A 133 -5.93 -0.53 14.19
N PRO A 134 -7.25 -0.66 13.91
CA PRO A 134 -8.13 0.47 13.59
C PRO A 134 -8.13 1.56 14.67
N SER A 135 -7.84 1.17 15.92
CA SER A 135 -7.72 2.08 17.06
C SER A 135 -6.39 2.85 17.13
N SER A 136 -5.49 2.59 16.17
CA SER A 136 -4.21 3.27 16.06
C SER A 136 -4.42 4.79 15.98
N ARG A 137 -3.54 5.53 16.66
CA ARG A 137 -3.44 6.99 16.64
C ARG A 137 -2.23 7.47 15.82
N LEU A 138 -1.70 6.63 14.91
CA LEU A 138 -0.57 6.98 14.07
C LEU A 138 -0.88 8.27 13.29
N PRO A 139 -0.01 9.28 13.26
CA PRO A 139 -0.25 10.49 12.48
C PRO A 139 -0.51 10.15 11.00
N ASP A 140 -1.38 10.91 10.35
CA ASP A 140 -1.73 10.69 8.94
C ASP A 140 -0.50 10.67 8.01
N LYS A 141 0.50 11.51 8.30
CA LYS A 141 1.79 11.52 7.59
C LYS A 141 2.50 10.16 7.67
N VAL A 142 2.45 9.49 8.81
CA VAL A 142 3.07 8.16 9.00
C VAL A 142 2.29 7.08 8.26
N LEU A 143 0.95 7.14 8.25
CA LEU A 143 0.13 6.22 7.46
C LEU A 143 0.40 6.38 5.96
N ARG A 144 0.50 7.62 5.47
CA ARG A 144 0.89 7.90 4.07
C ARG A 144 2.27 7.34 3.74
N GLN A 145 3.26 7.54 4.61
CA GLN A 145 4.59 6.99 4.43
C GLN A 145 4.60 5.46 4.43
N LYS A 146 3.82 4.82 5.32
CA LYS A 146 3.68 3.36 5.32
C LYS A 146 3.02 2.86 4.03
N LEU A 147 1.94 3.49 3.57
CA LEU A 147 1.27 3.12 2.31
C LEU A 147 2.24 3.26 1.13
N GLN A 148 3.00 4.35 1.08
CA GLN A 148 4.07 4.59 0.12
C GLN A 148 5.11 3.46 0.11
N SER A 149 5.68 3.11 1.27
CA SER A 149 6.67 2.03 1.36
C SER A 149 6.07 0.65 1.04
N THR A 150 4.77 0.46 1.28
CA THR A 150 4.04 -0.77 0.94
C THR A 150 3.83 -0.89 -0.57
N ILE A 151 3.50 0.21 -1.25
CA ILE A 151 3.45 0.30 -2.73
C ILE A 151 4.82 -0.05 -3.33
N ASP A 152 5.90 0.47 -2.75
CA ASP A 152 7.26 0.24 -3.24
C ASP A 152 7.69 -1.22 -3.13
N ALA A 153 7.33 -1.84 -2.00
CA ALA A 153 7.55 -3.26 -1.79
C ALA A 153 6.72 -4.11 -2.76
N ALA A 154 5.46 -3.75 -3.00
CA ALA A 154 4.58 -4.46 -3.93
C ALA A 154 5.00 -4.31 -5.40
N GLN A 155 5.60 -3.17 -5.77
CA GLN A 155 6.17 -2.96 -7.10
C GLN A 155 7.60 -3.51 -7.23
N TYR A 156 8.21 -3.99 -6.15
CA TYR A 156 9.63 -4.39 -6.10
C TYR A 156 10.59 -3.34 -6.65
N ILE A 157 10.30 -2.06 -6.44
CA ILE A 157 10.98 -0.97 -7.15
C ILE A 157 12.50 -0.97 -6.90
N GLN A 158 12.93 -1.26 -5.67
CA GLN A 158 14.35 -1.37 -5.30
C GLN A 158 15.08 -2.49 -6.07
N ARG A 159 14.38 -3.59 -6.36
CA ARG A 159 14.95 -4.73 -7.10
C ARG A 159 14.95 -4.49 -8.61
N ILE A 160 13.91 -3.86 -9.14
CA ILE A 160 13.75 -3.63 -10.58
C ILE A 160 14.61 -2.47 -11.05
N ILE A 161 14.82 -1.46 -10.19
CA ILE A 161 15.56 -0.24 -10.51
C ILE A 161 16.73 -0.13 -9.53
N PRO A 162 17.89 -0.77 -9.81
CA PRO A 162 18.98 -0.91 -8.83
C PRO A 162 19.59 0.41 -8.34
N LYS A 163 19.51 1.48 -9.13
CA LYS A 163 20.00 2.82 -8.74
C LYS A 163 18.98 3.64 -7.93
N TYR A 164 17.84 3.04 -7.57
CA TYR A 164 16.79 3.73 -6.82
C TYR A 164 17.18 4.05 -5.37
N ASP A 165 18.15 3.32 -4.81
CA ASP A 165 18.57 3.51 -3.41
C ASP A 165 19.35 4.82 -3.19
N GLU A 166 19.78 5.51 -4.25
CA GLU A 166 20.34 6.85 -4.16
C GLU A 166 19.21 7.88 -3.93
N PRO A 167 19.11 8.49 -2.73
CA PRO A 167 18.00 9.36 -2.41
C PRO A 167 17.94 10.55 -3.37
N GLY A 168 16.83 10.65 -4.12
CA GLY A 168 16.56 11.78 -5.00
C GLY A 168 17.03 11.59 -6.44
N THR A 169 17.59 10.44 -6.84
CA THR A 169 17.90 10.17 -8.25
C THR A 169 16.60 9.95 -9.04
N PRO A 170 16.20 10.87 -9.93
CA PRO A 170 14.96 10.71 -10.68
C PRO A 170 15.10 9.57 -11.70
N ILE A 171 14.02 8.82 -11.88
CA ILE A 171 13.89 7.77 -12.89
C ILE A 171 13.65 8.47 -14.23
N ASN A 172 14.58 8.29 -15.18
CA ASN A 172 14.38 8.70 -16.56
C ASN A 172 13.96 7.48 -17.41
N PRO A 173 12.66 7.35 -17.78
CA PRO A 173 12.19 6.23 -18.59
C PRO A 173 12.92 6.04 -19.93
N ALA A 174 13.43 7.13 -20.53
CA ALA A 174 14.15 7.06 -21.80
C ALA A 174 15.50 6.32 -21.69
N SER A 175 16.05 6.17 -20.47
CA SER A 175 17.26 5.38 -20.22
C SER A 175 17.04 3.87 -20.34
N PHE A 176 15.78 3.42 -20.33
CA PHE A 176 15.42 2.02 -20.49
C PHE A 176 15.12 1.69 -21.96
N PRO A 177 15.46 0.48 -22.45
CA PRO A 177 15.08 0.05 -23.79
C PRO A 177 13.57 0.05 -23.99
N LEU A 178 13.11 0.31 -25.22
CA LEU A 178 11.70 0.10 -25.58
C LEU A 178 11.35 -1.39 -25.50
N TRP A 179 10.17 -1.69 -24.99
CA TRP A 179 9.62 -3.03 -25.00
C TRP A 179 9.30 -3.45 -26.44
N SER A 180 9.81 -4.60 -26.87
CA SER A 180 9.61 -5.11 -28.22
C SER A 180 9.35 -6.61 -28.19
N LYS A 181 8.36 -7.06 -28.97
CA LYS A 181 8.09 -8.49 -29.20
C LYS A 181 9.27 -9.22 -29.86
N LYS A 182 10.24 -8.49 -30.43
CA LYS A 182 11.47 -9.07 -31.00
C LYS A 182 12.51 -9.40 -29.92
N SER A 183 12.55 -8.63 -28.83
CA SER A 183 13.52 -8.80 -27.76
C SER A 183 12.98 -9.60 -26.57
N GLU A 184 11.66 -9.65 -26.42
CA GLU A 184 10.99 -10.35 -25.32
C GLU A 184 10.20 -11.55 -25.85
N THR A 185 10.34 -12.67 -25.15
CA THR A 185 9.63 -13.92 -25.50
C THR A 185 8.19 -13.94 -25.01
N LYS A 186 7.86 -13.11 -24.02
CA LYS A 186 6.55 -13.04 -23.37
C LYS A 186 5.81 -11.77 -23.78
N SER A 187 4.48 -11.85 -23.79
CA SER A 187 3.64 -10.66 -24.01
C SER A 187 3.75 -9.68 -22.83
N ILE A 188 3.22 -8.45 -22.98
CA ILE A 188 3.19 -7.48 -21.87
C ILE A 188 2.33 -8.05 -20.74
N TYR A 189 1.14 -8.58 -21.08
CA TYR A 189 0.23 -9.24 -20.14
C TYR A 189 0.90 -10.35 -19.33
N GLU A 190 1.61 -11.27 -19.99
CA GLU A 190 2.32 -12.34 -19.29
C GLU A 190 3.44 -11.80 -18.39
N SER A 191 4.10 -10.73 -18.84
CA SER A 191 5.23 -10.13 -18.14
C SER A 191 4.84 -9.21 -16.98
N VAL A 192 3.57 -8.79 -16.88
CA VAL A 192 3.05 -8.09 -15.68
C VAL A 192 2.49 -9.05 -14.62
N ARG A 193 2.23 -10.32 -14.97
CA ARG A 193 1.72 -11.30 -14.00
C ARG A 193 2.75 -11.54 -12.91
N ARG A 194 2.35 -11.32 -11.67
CA ARG A 194 3.13 -11.65 -10.47
C ARG A 194 2.24 -12.44 -9.54
N GLY A 195 2.82 -13.40 -8.85
CA GLY A 195 2.13 -14.19 -7.83
C GLY A 195 3.12 -14.95 -6.97
N ASN A 196 2.60 -15.69 -6.01
CA ASN A 196 3.38 -16.56 -5.13
C ASN A 196 2.74 -17.94 -5.02
N ILE A 197 3.37 -18.84 -4.27
CA ILE A 197 2.87 -20.21 -4.07
C ILE A 197 1.53 -20.18 -3.31
N ALA A 198 1.35 -19.31 -2.31
CA ALA A 198 0.10 -19.22 -1.55
C ALA A 198 -1.09 -18.89 -2.46
N GLU A 199 -0.95 -17.88 -3.31
CA GLU A 199 -1.95 -17.46 -4.29
C GLU A 199 -2.22 -18.57 -5.31
N ALA A 200 -1.17 -19.28 -5.76
CA ALA A 200 -1.34 -20.42 -6.66
C ALA A 200 -2.17 -21.55 -6.03
N TYR A 201 -1.92 -21.87 -4.75
CA TYR A 201 -2.72 -22.83 -3.99
C TYR A 201 -4.16 -22.37 -3.80
N GLN A 202 -4.37 -21.11 -3.44
CA GLN A 202 -5.72 -20.54 -3.28
C GLN A 202 -6.50 -20.60 -4.59
N ASN A 203 -5.88 -20.19 -5.71
CA ASN A 203 -6.48 -20.29 -7.04
C ASN A 203 -6.81 -21.73 -7.44
N CYS A 204 -5.91 -22.68 -7.16
CA CYS A 204 -6.16 -24.10 -7.43
C CYS A 204 -7.33 -24.64 -6.61
N SER A 205 -7.35 -24.35 -5.30
CA SER A 205 -8.41 -24.77 -4.39
C SER A 205 -9.76 -24.18 -4.78
N ALA A 206 -9.81 -22.89 -5.11
CA ALA A 206 -11.04 -22.23 -5.54
C ALA A 206 -11.55 -22.83 -6.87
N ARG A 207 -10.66 -23.09 -7.82
CA ARG A 207 -11.02 -23.76 -9.09
C ARG A 207 -11.61 -25.16 -8.85
N MET A 208 -11.05 -25.94 -7.93
CA MET A 208 -11.60 -27.25 -7.56
C MET A 208 -12.97 -27.14 -6.89
N ALA A 209 -13.22 -26.05 -6.16
CA ALA A 209 -14.51 -25.76 -5.53
C ALA A 209 -15.53 -25.07 -6.47
N GLY A 210 -15.15 -24.73 -7.71
CA GLY A 210 -16.00 -23.98 -8.64
C GLY A 210 -16.19 -22.50 -8.25
N THR A 211 -15.27 -21.93 -7.47
CA THR A 211 -15.29 -20.53 -7.01
C THR A 211 -14.06 -19.75 -7.50
N THR A 212 -13.99 -18.45 -7.18
CA THR A 212 -12.79 -17.63 -7.37
C THR A 212 -12.07 -17.43 -6.05
N ALA A 213 -10.73 -17.53 -6.05
CA ALA A 213 -9.92 -17.31 -4.85
C ALA A 213 -9.92 -15.84 -4.42
N PHE A 214 -10.08 -14.94 -5.38
CA PHE A 214 -10.07 -13.50 -5.19
C PHE A 214 -11.28 -12.94 -5.94
N PRO A 215 -12.44 -12.84 -5.26
CA PRO A 215 -13.60 -12.17 -5.83
C PRO A 215 -13.26 -10.72 -6.20
N LEU A 216 -13.79 -10.27 -7.33
CA LEU A 216 -13.65 -8.88 -7.76
C LEU A 216 -14.31 -7.95 -6.75
N TYR A 217 -13.70 -6.80 -6.50
CA TYR A 217 -14.26 -5.70 -5.70
C TYR A 217 -14.27 -5.95 -4.19
N GLU A 218 -13.66 -7.03 -3.71
CA GLU A 218 -13.54 -7.32 -2.27
C GLU A 218 -12.20 -6.85 -1.68
N ASN A 219 -11.14 -6.83 -2.50
CA ASN A 219 -9.81 -6.46 -2.04
C ASN A 219 -9.17 -5.54 -3.08
N ALA A 220 -9.17 -4.24 -2.77
CA ALA A 220 -8.65 -3.19 -3.64
C ALA A 220 -7.21 -3.46 -4.13
N TYR A 221 -6.37 -4.12 -3.33
CA TYR A 221 -5.01 -4.47 -3.75
C TYR A 221 -4.98 -5.56 -4.82
N MET A 222 -5.81 -6.61 -4.68
CA MET A 222 -5.97 -7.63 -5.70
C MET A 222 -6.63 -7.06 -6.96
N ASP A 223 -7.61 -6.19 -6.81
CA ASP A 223 -8.30 -5.54 -7.93
C ASP A 223 -7.35 -4.64 -8.73
N VAL A 224 -6.51 -3.81 -8.07
CA VAL A 224 -5.49 -3.00 -8.75
C VAL A 224 -4.51 -3.87 -9.55
N ARG A 225 -4.08 -5.03 -9.00
CA ARG A 225 -3.22 -5.97 -9.74
C ARG A 225 -3.91 -6.47 -11.01
N GLN A 226 -5.19 -6.81 -10.92
CA GLN A 226 -5.99 -7.23 -12.08
C GLN A 226 -6.19 -6.09 -13.07
N THR A 227 -6.41 -4.86 -12.60
CA THR A 227 -6.50 -3.68 -13.45
C THR A 227 -5.21 -3.41 -14.22
N ILE A 228 -4.04 -3.51 -13.59
CA ILE A 228 -2.74 -3.41 -14.28
C ILE A 228 -2.60 -4.54 -15.33
N MET A 229 -3.03 -5.75 -14.99
CA MET A 229 -3.05 -6.88 -15.94
C MET A 229 -3.99 -6.61 -17.13
N THR A 230 -5.18 -6.06 -16.89
CA THR A 230 -6.15 -5.71 -17.94
C THR A 230 -5.61 -4.61 -18.84
N LEU A 231 -4.96 -3.58 -18.27
CA LEU A 231 -4.26 -2.55 -19.07
C LEU A 231 -3.18 -3.17 -19.96
N ALA A 232 -2.37 -4.08 -19.43
CA ALA A 232 -1.35 -4.78 -20.20
C ALA A 232 -1.93 -5.67 -21.31
N LYS A 233 -3.06 -6.35 -21.03
CA LYS A 233 -3.78 -7.13 -22.03
C LYS A 233 -4.34 -6.25 -23.14
N ASN A 234 -4.97 -5.14 -22.78
CA ASN A 234 -5.47 -4.15 -23.74
C ASN A 234 -4.36 -3.64 -24.66
N MET A 235 -3.15 -3.42 -24.12
CA MET A 235 -1.97 -3.07 -24.93
C MET A 235 -1.56 -4.16 -25.90
N ASP A 236 -1.51 -5.42 -25.46
CA ASP A 236 -1.22 -6.56 -26.34
C ASP A 236 -2.27 -6.70 -27.46
N ASP A 237 -3.52 -6.36 -27.15
CA ASP A 237 -4.67 -6.36 -28.07
C ASP A 237 -4.75 -5.08 -28.95
N GLY A 238 -3.82 -4.13 -28.78
CA GLY A 238 -3.68 -2.94 -29.64
C GLY A 238 -4.47 -1.71 -29.19
N HIS A 239 -4.96 -1.69 -27.95
CA HIS A 239 -5.56 -0.53 -27.29
C HIS A 239 -4.56 0.16 -26.38
N ASP A 240 -4.32 1.45 -26.60
CA ASP A 240 -3.38 2.26 -25.81
C ASP A 240 -4.04 3.09 -24.72
N ALA A 241 -5.37 3.08 -24.64
CA ALA A 241 -6.15 3.88 -23.71
C ALA A 241 -7.26 3.06 -23.07
N ALA A 242 -7.63 3.41 -21.84
CA ALA A 242 -8.72 2.79 -21.10
C ALA A 242 -9.39 3.81 -20.16
N ILE A 243 -10.65 3.55 -19.82
CA ILE A 243 -11.38 4.29 -18.80
C ILE A 243 -11.66 3.32 -17.65
N LEU A 244 -11.18 3.65 -16.45
CA LEU A 244 -11.54 2.95 -15.23
C LEU A 244 -12.68 3.72 -14.59
N GLN A 245 -13.80 3.08 -14.28
CA GLN A 245 -14.98 3.78 -13.76
C GLN A 245 -15.69 2.94 -12.71
N ASP A 246 -16.22 3.56 -11.66
CA ASP A 246 -17.05 2.87 -10.68
C ASP A 246 -18.43 2.55 -11.25
N LYS A 247 -19.12 1.60 -10.59
CA LYS A 247 -20.44 1.14 -11.03
C LYS A 247 -21.49 2.24 -11.04
N ASP A 248 -21.35 3.23 -10.16
CA ASP A 248 -22.28 4.33 -10.01
C ASP A 248 -21.86 5.57 -10.82
N HIS A 249 -20.78 5.46 -11.61
CA HIS A 249 -20.25 6.53 -12.45
C HIS A 249 -19.89 7.82 -11.67
N ASN A 250 -19.57 7.71 -10.38
CA ASN A 250 -19.16 8.82 -9.53
C ASN A 250 -17.71 9.25 -9.76
N SER A 251 -16.85 8.37 -10.26
CA SER A 251 -15.42 8.60 -10.46
C SER A 251 -14.90 7.79 -11.65
N ALA A 252 -14.11 8.45 -12.49
CA ALA A 252 -13.44 7.82 -13.62
C ALA A 252 -11.97 8.23 -13.68
N ILE A 253 -11.11 7.27 -14.03
CA ILE A 253 -9.71 7.49 -14.35
C ILE A 253 -9.52 7.22 -15.84
N CYS A 254 -9.12 8.26 -16.57
CA CYS A 254 -8.73 8.18 -17.97
C CYS A 254 -7.23 7.88 -18.04
N ILE A 255 -6.85 6.72 -18.56
CA ILE A 255 -5.44 6.32 -18.66
C ILE A 255 -5.08 6.08 -20.12
N ARG A 256 -3.97 6.65 -20.57
CA ARG A 256 -3.29 6.26 -21.82
C ARG A 256 -1.89 5.75 -21.52
N VAL A 257 -1.55 4.56 -21.99
CA VAL A 257 -0.18 4.06 -22.03
C VAL A 257 0.51 4.67 -23.25
N VAL A 258 1.52 5.50 -23.01
CA VAL A 258 2.26 6.20 -24.07
C VAL A 258 3.26 5.29 -24.75
N GLU A 259 4.01 4.56 -23.93
CA GLU A 259 5.00 3.60 -24.37
C GLU A 259 5.26 2.59 -23.26
N VAL A 260 5.88 1.47 -23.61
CA VAL A 260 6.30 0.45 -22.65
C VAL A 260 7.81 0.31 -22.75
N ARG A 261 8.47 0.37 -21.60
CA ARG A 261 9.92 0.28 -21.44
C ARG A 261 10.29 -1.01 -20.74
N LYS A 262 11.48 -1.53 -20.98
CA LYS A 262 12.04 -2.71 -20.30
C LYS A 262 12.83 -2.25 -19.08
N ALA A 263 12.19 -2.24 -17.91
CA ALA A 263 12.85 -1.82 -16.67
C ALA A 263 13.89 -2.84 -16.19
N ALA A 264 13.59 -4.12 -16.37
CA ALA A 264 14.50 -5.23 -16.16
C ALA A 264 14.14 -6.40 -17.10
N GLN A 265 14.92 -7.48 -17.08
CA GLN A 265 14.63 -8.67 -17.89
C GLN A 265 13.23 -9.22 -17.58
N GLY A 266 12.33 -9.25 -18.58
CA GLY A 266 10.94 -9.69 -18.41
C GLY A 266 10.07 -8.78 -17.53
N VAL A 267 10.48 -7.53 -17.28
CA VAL A 267 9.73 -6.58 -16.46
C VAL A 267 9.36 -5.33 -17.27
N PRO A 268 8.10 -5.19 -17.73
CA PRO A 268 7.65 -4.00 -18.43
C PRO A 268 7.40 -2.85 -17.45
N MET A 269 7.70 -1.64 -17.87
CA MET A 269 7.31 -0.38 -17.23
C MET A 269 6.39 0.35 -18.19
N LEU A 270 5.13 0.52 -17.81
CA LEU A 270 4.12 1.17 -18.64
C LEU A 270 4.16 2.66 -18.33
N ILE A 271 4.61 3.48 -19.28
CA ILE A 271 4.59 4.93 -19.13
C ILE A 271 3.19 5.42 -19.44
N VAL A 272 2.58 6.15 -18.52
CA VAL A 272 1.16 6.49 -18.59
C VAL A 272 0.91 7.98 -18.44
N LEU A 273 -0.10 8.46 -19.17
CA LEU A 273 -0.77 9.73 -18.93
C LEU A 273 -2.10 9.44 -18.26
N CYS A 274 -2.38 10.12 -17.17
CA CYS A 274 -3.56 9.89 -16.35
C CYS A 274 -4.34 11.19 -16.11
N GLY A 275 -5.65 11.14 -16.31
CA GLY A 275 -6.60 12.16 -15.89
C GLY A 275 -7.66 11.56 -14.98
N ARG A 276 -8.19 12.35 -14.06
CA ARG A 276 -9.31 11.95 -13.19
C ARG A 276 -10.51 12.85 -13.46
N GLY A 277 -11.67 12.25 -13.64
CA GLY A 277 -12.96 12.93 -13.56
C GLY A 277 -13.72 12.40 -12.36
N THR A 278 -14.39 13.27 -11.63
CA THR A 278 -15.33 12.88 -10.58
C THR A 278 -16.67 13.56 -10.84
N ARG A 279 -17.75 13.02 -10.28
CA ARG A 279 -19.11 13.58 -10.39
C ARG A 279 -19.15 15.06 -10.09
N ASP A 280 -18.37 15.43 -9.10
CA ASP A 280 -18.36 16.71 -8.43
C ASP A 280 -17.22 17.62 -8.90
N ALA A 281 -16.37 17.22 -9.85
CA ALA A 281 -15.32 18.06 -10.42
C ALA A 281 -15.58 18.38 -11.91
N PRO A 282 -15.15 19.57 -12.39
CA PRO A 282 -15.24 19.91 -13.80
C PRO A 282 -14.48 18.90 -14.66
N VAL A 283 -15.16 18.35 -15.65
CA VAL A 283 -14.63 17.29 -16.54
C VAL A 283 -13.92 17.90 -17.75
N ASP A 284 -13.69 19.21 -17.76
CA ASP A 284 -13.25 19.97 -18.94
C ASP A 284 -11.96 19.40 -19.56
N THR A 285 -11.12 18.77 -18.75
CA THR A 285 -9.87 18.14 -19.21
C THR A 285 -10.05 16.71 -19.74
N THR A 286 -11.05 15.96 -19.27
CA THR A 286 -11.23 14.53 -19.61
C THR A 286 -12.39 14.30 -20.59
N ILE A 287 -13.42 15.14 -20.63
CA ILE A 287 -14.62 14.90 -21.44
C ILE A 287 -14.30 14.90 -22.94
N GLY A 288 -13.51 15.86 -23.40
CA GLY A 288 -13.09 15.91 -24.80
C GLY A 288 -12.26 14.68 -25.17
N TRP A 289 -11.44 14.19 -24.25
CA TRP A 289 -10.62 13.00 -24.45
C TRP A 289 -11.49 11.74 -24.53
N VAL A 290 -12.48 11.59 -23.64
CA VAL A 290 -13.45 10.50 -23.67
C VAL A 290 -14.28 10.53 -24.96
N GLN A 291 -14.76 11.70 -25.39
CA GLN A 291 -15.46 11.85 -26.66
C GLN A 291 -14.59 11.45 -27.86
N GLN A 292 -13.29 11.77 -27.83
CA GLN A 292 -12.34 11.33 -28.85
C GLN A 292 -12.19 9.80 -28.85
N LEU A 293 -12.15 9.16 -27.69
CA LEU A 293 -12.09 7.70 -27.59
C LEU A 293 -13.37 7.01 -28.08
N ILE A 294 -14.54 7.53 -27.74
CA ILE A 294 -15.83 6.98 -28.22
C ILE A 294 -15.90 7.00 -29.75
N ARG A 295 -15.31 8.01 -30.39
CA ARG A 295 -15.24 8.12 -31.86
C ARG A 295 -14.22 7.18 -32.51
N ASN A 296 -13.39 6.49 -31.72
CA ASN A 296 -12.41 5.55 -32.26
C ASN A 296 -13.13 4.29 -32.75
N PRO A 297 -12.99 3.90 -34.03
CA PRO A 297 -13.67 2.72 -34.57
C PRO A 297 -13.23 1.40 -33.93
N ARG A 298 -12.06 1.37 -33.28
CA ARG A 298 -11.60 0.20 -32.51
C ARG A 298 -12.31 0.05 -31.17
N GLY A 299 -13.13 1.02 -30.77
CA GLY A 299 -13.67 1.11 -29.43
C GLY A 299 -12.60 1.45 -28.39
N PHE A 300 -13.01 1.47 -27.13
CA PHE A 300 -12.13 1.66 -25.99
C PHE A 300 -12.49 0.66 -24.87
N PRO A 301 -11.49 0.05 -24.22
CA PRO A 301 -11.72 -0.73 -23.02
C PRO A 301 -12.27 0.16 -21.88
N GLN A 302 -13.36 -0.29 -21.27
CA GLN A 302 -13.86 0.23 -20.01
C GLN A 302 -13.63 -0.82 -18.92
N ILE A 303 -13.02 -0.41 -17.81
CA ILE A 303 -12.70 -1.26 -16.66
C ILE A 303 -13.58 -0.79 -15.51
N THR A 304 -14.47 -1.66 -15.02
CA THR A 304 -15.23 -1.35 -13.80
C THR A 304 -14.32 -1.51 -12.59
N ALA A 305 -14.20 -0.47 -11.77
CA ALA A 305 -13.29 -0.42 -10.62
C ALA A 305 -13.93 0.27 -9.40
N THR A 306 -13.74 -0.27 -8.20
CA THR A 306 -14.25 0.36 -6.96
C THR A 306 -13.56 1.69 -6.67
N ILE A 307 -14.14 2.51 -5.79
CA ILE A 307 -13.52 3.79 -5.40
C ILE A 307 -12.21 3.54 -4.64
N GLU A 308 -12.16 2.50 -3.80
CA GLU A 308 -10.97 2.08 -3.06
C GLU A 308 -9.85 1.61 -4.00
N GLU A 309 -10.19 0.82 -5.03
CA GLU A 309 -9.27 0.39 -6.07
C GLU A 309 -8.72 1.61 -6.86
N GLN A 310 -9.60 2.52 -7.28
CA GLN A 310 -9.22 3.75 -7.97
C GLN A 310 -8.30 4.62 -7.10
N ASN A 311 -8.61 4.78 -5.81
CA ASN A 311 -7.80 5.54 -4.87
C ASN A 311 -6.42 4.91 -4.64
N LEU A 312 -6.33 3.58 -4.57
CA LEU A 312 -5.04 2.89 -4.49
C LEU A 312 -4.23 3.06 -5.78
N LEU A 313 -4.86 2.90 -6.95
CA LEU A 313 -4.19 3.09 -8.24
C LEU A 313 -3.68 4.53 -8.40
N LEU A 314 -4.48 5.54 -8.06
CA LEU A 314 -4.05 6.93 -8.09
C LEU A 314 -2.94 7.22 -7.09
N SER A 315 -2.95 6.57 -5.92
CA SER A 315 -1.84 6.66 -4.96
C SER A 315 -0.55 6.13 -5.58
N ILE A 316 -0.59 4.97 -6.23
CA ILE A 316 0.56 4.41 -6.97
C ILE A 316 1.04 5.35 -8.07
N LEU A 317 0.12 5.90 -8.86
CA LEU A 317 0.44 6.81 -9.96
C LEU A 317 1.06 8.13 -9.46
N ASN A 318 0.52 8.73 -8.39
CA ASN A 318 1.06 9.94 -7.80
C ASN A 318 2.47 9.70 -7.24
N THR A 319 2.62 8.63 -6.48
CA THR A 319 3.90 8.14 -5.98
C THR A 319 4.93 8.03 -7.11
N ASN A 320 4.58 7.35 -8.19
CA ASN A 320 5.50 7.12 -9.31
C ASN A 320 5.76 8.40 -10.13
N ALA A 321 4.79 9.31 -10.22
CA ALA A 321 4.98 10.60 -10.88
C ALA A 321 6.08 11.44 -10.19
N THR A 322 6.15 11.44 -8.86
CA THR A 322 7.19 12.18 -8.11
C THR A 322 8.61 11.65 -8.32
N ARG A 323 8.74 10.44 -8.89
CA ARG A 323 10.04 9.81 -9.16
C ARG A 323 10.55 10.09 -10.56
N LEU A 324 9.72 10.61 -11.46
CA LEU A 324 10.11 10.83 -12.83
C LEU A 324 11.08 12.02 -12.94
N ALA A 325 12.06 11.86 -13.82
CA ALA A 325 12.96 12.94 -14.21
C ALA A 325 12.17 14.08 -14.87
N SER A 326 12.41 15.31 -14.43
CA SER A 326 11.67 16.50 -14.90
C SER A 326 11.85 16.78 -16.39
N GLU A 327 12.97 16.34 -16.95
CA GLU A 327 13.33 16.45 -18.37
C GLU A 327 12.64 15.41 -19.25
N TYR A 328 12.08 14.35 -18.67
CA TYR A 328 11.37 13.33 -19.44
C TYR A 328 9.97 13.82 -19.82
N SER A 329 9.81 14.13 -21.10
CA SER A 329 8.57 14.65 -21.67
C SER A 329 8.15 13.82 -22.89
N PRO A 330 7.31 12.78 -22.70
CA PRO A 330 6.85 11.95 -23.80
C PRO A 330 5.78 12.67 -24.62
N THR A 331 5.49 12.15 -25.81
CA THR A 331 4.50 12.76 -26.71
C THR A 331 3.08 12.72 -26.12
N ARG A 332 2.48 13.91 -26.00
CA ARG A 332 1.10 14.12 -25.51
C ARG A 332 0.17 14.49 -26.66
N ARG A 333 -1.07 14.00 -26.62
CA ARG A 333 -2.14 14.48 -27.53
C ARG A 333 -2.65 15.85 -27.08
N LYS A 334 -3.35 16.57 -27.96
CA LYS A 334 -3.90 17.91 -27.69
C LYS A 334 -4.75 17.98 -26.40
N LEU A 335 -5.51 16.91 -26.13
CA LEU A 335 -6.42 16.80 -25.00
C LEU A 335 -5.77 16.21 -23.73
N GLU A 336 -4.47 15.89 -23.78
CA GLU A 336 -3.73 15.25 -22.68
C GLU A 336 -2.70 16.20 -22.06
N LYS A 337 -2.78 17.50 -22.39
CA LYS A 337 -1.84 18.51 -21.90
C LYS A 337 -1.78 18.56 -20.38
N ASN A 338 -2.94 18.40 -19.73
CA ASN A 338 -3.10 18.49 -18.29
C ASN A 338 -3.08 17.12 -17.61
N PHE A 339 -2.87 16.03 -18.35
CA PHE A 339 -2.82 14.71 -17.74
C PHE A 339 -1.52 14.56 -16.95
N MET A 340 -1.60 13.95 -15.77
CA MET A 340 -0.42 13.61 -14.99
C MET A 340 0.42 12.58 -15.75
N LEU A 341 1.73 12.82 -15.85
CA LEU A 341 2.67 11.81 -16.34
C LEU A 341 3.13 10.94 -15.17
N SER A 342 3.07 9.63 -15.36
CA SER A 342 3.50 8.65 -14.37
C SER A 342 3.96 7.36 -15.07
N PHE A 343 4.26 6.32 -14.28
CA PHE A 343 4.52 4.99 -14.77
C PHE A 343 3.91 3.93 -13.85
N LEU A 344 3.60 2.76 -14.42
CA LEU A 344 3.17 1.58 -13.69
C LEU A 344 4.21 0.47 -13.84
N LEU A 345 4.59 -0.10 -12.69
CA LEU A 345 5.32 -1.37 -12.62
C LEU A 345 4.35 -2.50 -12.26
N PRO A 346 4.65 -3.74 -12.65
CA PRO A 346 3.94 -4.92 -12.19
C PRO A 346 3.85 -4.94 -10.67
N MET A 347 2.66 -5.21 -10.14
CA MET A 347 2.46 -5.37 -8.71
C MET A 347 2.38 -6.85 -8.36
N GLY A 348 3.18 -7.27 -7.40
CA GLY A 348 3.24 -8.65 -6.92
C GLY A 348 3.13 -8.74 -5.41
N PRO A 349 2.92 -9.95 -4.88
CA PRO A 349 2.77 -10.16 -3.44
C PRO A 349 3.93 -9.57 -2.66
N ILE A 350 3.62 -8.89 -1.56
CA ILE A 350 4.63 -8.29 -0.69
C ILE A 350 5.38 -9.42 0.01
N SER A 351 6.71 -9.35 0.00
CA SER A 351 7.51 -10.37 0.65
C SER A 351 7.23 -10.39 2.16
N GLN A 352 7.31 -11.56 2.78
CA GLN A 352 7.20 -11.70 4.24
C GLN A 352 8.18 -10.80 5.00
N GLN A 353 9.39 -10.61 4.46
CA GLN A 353 10.39 -9.71 5.03
C GLN A 353 9.91 -8.26 5.01
N ASP A 354 9.35 -7.81 3.88
CA ASP A 354 8.80 -6.47 3.74
C ASP A 354 7.59 -6.28 4.65
N ILE A 355 6.68 -7.25 4.72
CA ILE A 355 5.54 -7.22 5.66
C ILE A 355 6.06 -7.07 7.09
N GLY A 356 7.07 -7.85 7.48
CA GLY A 356 7.71 -7.76 8.79
C GLY A 356 8.29 -6.37 9.07
N ARG A 357 9.03 -5.82 8.12
CA ARG A 357 9.64 -4.47 8.18
C ARG A 357 8.59 -3.35 8.23
N LEU A 358 7.55 -3.45 7.42
CA LEU A 358 6.47 -2.46 7.30
C LEU A 358 5.49 -2.51 8.48
N SER A 359 5.26 -3.71 9.03
CA SER A 359 4.48 -3.92 10.25
C SER A 359 5.26 -3.47 11.50
N ALA A 360 6.59 -3.52 11.46
CA ALA A 360 7.41 -2.98 12.54
C ALA A 360 7.26 -1.44 12.60
N ASN A 361 7.04 -0.91 13.79
CA ASN A 361 7.18 0.52 14.03
C ASN A 361 8.64 0.78 14.34
N ALA A 362 9.44 0.95 13.28
CA ALA A 362 10.90 0.97 13.30
C ALA A 362 11.55 1.97 14.28
N SER A 363 10.81 2.82 14.99
CA SER A 363 11.36 3.66 16.05
C SER A 363 10.35 4.22 17.07
N GLY A 364 9.12 3.71 17.18
CA GLY A 364 8.14 4.36 18.05
C GLY A 364 6.93 3.53 18.49
N CYS A 365 6.05 4.18 19.26
CA CYS A 365 4.84 3.57 19.79
C CYS A 365 3.92 3.03 18.71
N VAL A 366 3.40 1.80 18.89
CA VAL A 366 2.44 1.20 17.93
C VAL A 366 1.15 2.00 17.78
N MET A 367 0.77 2.72 18.82
CA MET A 367 -0.43 3.53 18.80
C MET A 367 -0.18 4.88 18.17
N CYS A 368 0.81 5.65 18.62
CA CYS A 368 0.96 7.05 18.19
C CYS A 368 2.22 7.34 17.35
N GLY A 369 3.12 6.37 17.17
CA GLY A 369 4.36 6.53 16.39
C GLY A 369 5.45 7.36 17.08
N ASN A 370 5.21 7.89 18.28
CA ASN A 370 6.19 8.69 19.00
C ASN A 370 7.44 7.87 19.37
N LYS A 371 8.61 8.48 19.17
CA LYS A 371 9.94 7.88 19.44
C LYS A 371 10.37 7.93 20.91
N THR A 372 9.73 8.76 21.72
CA THR A 372 9.95 8.80 23.17
C THR A 372 9.21 7.65 23.80
N VAL A 373 9.98 6.77 24.43
CA VAL A 373 9.45 5.48 24.80
C VAL A 373 9.83 5.12 26.21
N ARG A 374 8.82 4.64 26.95
CA ARG A 374 9.04 3.87 28.17
C ARG A 374 8.84 2.40 27.84
N GLN A 375 9.86 1.58 28.09
CA GLN A 375 9.68 0.14 28.10
C GLN A 375 8.71 -0.22 29.23
N SER A 376 7.76 -1.10 28.94
CA SER A 376 6.98 -1.71 30.01
C SER A 376 7.93 -2.52 30.89
N ILE A 377 8.02 -2.16 32.17
CA ILE A 377 8.90 -2.81 33.16
C ILE A 377 8.68 -4.35 33.19
N ARG A 378 7.50 -4.84 32.77
CA ARG A 378 7.13 -6.26 32.84
C ARG A 378 7.05 -7.00 31.50
N CYS A 379 6.93 -6.27 30.38
CA CYS A 379 6.68 -6.89 29.08
C CYS A 379 7.84 -6.52 28.16
N ILE A 380 8.78 -7.45 27.98
CA ILE A 380 10.03 -7.26 27.23
C ILE A 380 9.78 -7.01 25.72
N GLU A 381 8.59 -7.37 25.22
CA GLU A 381 8.29 -7.40 23.77
C GLU A 381 7.53 -6.21 23.21
N THR A 382 6.79 -5.50 24.05
CA THR A 382 5.74 -4.63 23.51
C THR A 382 6.37 -3.45 22.79
N PRO A 383 5.81 -3.00 21.65
CA PRO A 383 6.15 -1.73 21.04
C PRO A 383 5.93 -0.61 22.06
N LEU A 384 7.01 -0.29 22.77
CA LEU A 384 7.47 1.04 23.03
C LEU A 384 6.33 2.05 23.24
N ILE A 385 5.51 1.83 24.27
CA ILE A 385 4.31 2.65 24.45
C ILE A 385 4.72 3.99 25.03
N ALA A 386 4.49 5.07 24.28
CA ALA A 386 5.01 6.39 24.62
C ALA A 386 4.32 7.01 25.86
N THR A 387 3.02 6.74 26.03
CA THR A 387 2.20 7.35 27.09
C THR A 387 1.27 6.33 27.76
N THR A 388 0.89 6.60 29.02
CA THR A 388 -0.10 5.80 29.75
C THR A 388 -1.42 5.68 29.00
N GLU A 389 -1.82 6.70 28.23
CA GLU A 389 -3.00 6.67 27.38
C GLU A 389 -2.88 5.66 26.24
N CYS A 390 -1.75 5.67 25.52
CA CYS A 390 -1.48 4.68 24.48
C CYS A 390 -1.44 3.27 25.07
N GLN A 391 -0.97 3.13 26.32
CA GLN A 391 -0.92 1.84 27.01
C GLN A 391 -2.32 1.35 27.32
N ARG A 392 -3.17 2.22 27.89
CA ARG A 392 -4.57 1.90 28.18
C ARG A 392 -5.34 1.54 26.90
N ALA A 393 -5.14 2.31 25.83
CA ALA A 393 -5.79 2.07 24.55
C ALA A 393 -5.41 0.70 23.96
N HIS A 394 -4.13 0.34 23.98
CA HIS A 394 -3.64 -0.92 23.43
C HIS A 394 -3.74 -2.10 24.43
N TRP A 395 -4.13 -1.86 25.68
CA TRP A 395 -4.02 -2.86 26.75
C TRP A 395 -4.80 -4.14 26.47
N LYS A 396 -5.98 -4.04 25.84
CA LYS A 396 -6.82 -5.19 25.50
C LYS A 396 -6.10 -6.16 24.55
N GLU A 397 -5.42 -5.61 23.54
CA GLU A 397 -4.64 -6.38 22.55
C GLU A 397 -3.30 -6.83 23.14
N HIS A 398 -2.68 -5.98 23.97
CA HIS A 398 -1.35 -6.22 24.52
C HIS A 398 -1.31 -7.20 25.70
N LYS A 399 -2.29 -7.14 26.61
CA LYS A 399 -2.29 -7.88 27.88
C LYS A 399 -2.01 -9.38 27.70
N PRO A 400 -2.61 -10.11 26.74
CA PRO A 400 -2.31 -11.52 26.51
C PRO A 400 -0.82 -11.75 26.22
N THR A 401 -0.22 -10.91 25.37
CA THR A 401 1.20 -10.99 24.99
C THR A 401 2.11 -10.64 26.17
N CYS A 402 1.78 -9.60 26.96
CA CYS A 402 2.57 -9.30 28.15
C CYS A 402 2.61 -10.48 29.14
N ILE A 403 1.47 -11.14 29.33
CA ILE A 403 1.34 -12.23 30.29
C ILE A 403 2.01 -13.50 29.75
N SER A 404 2.05 -13.72 28.43
CA SER A 404 2.59 -14.96 27.85
C SER A 404 4.06 -15.21 28.22
N LEU A 405 4.86 -14.17 28.45
CA LEU A 405 6.27 -14.34 28.86
C LEU A 405 6.49 -14.62 30.34
N LYS A 406 5.50 -14.34 31.20
CA LYS A 406 5.71 -14.38 32.65
C LYS A 406 6.00 -15.81 33.10
N GLY A 407 7.19 -16.03 33.67
CA GLY A 407 7.62 -17.35 34.14
C GLY A 407 7.90 -18.34 33.01
N GLY A 408 8.31 -17.86 31.83
CA GLY A 408 8.87 -18.70 30.78
C GLY A 408 10.29 -19.15 31.09
N LYS A 409 10.67 -20.35 30.62
CA LYS A 409 12.00 -20.92 30.78
C LYS A 409 12.87 -20.59 29.57
N TRP A 410 13.94 -19.84 29.82
CA TRP A 410 14.90 -19.44 28.79
C TRP A 410 16.01 -20.47 28.70
N ASN A 411 16.23 -21.00 27.49
CA ASN A 411 17.26 -21.99 27.21
C ASN A 411 18.29 -21.31 26.32
N ARG A 412 19.56 -21.33 26.70
CA ARG A 412 20.63 -20.84 25.83
C ARG A 412 20.84 -21.82 24.71
N VAL A 413 20.64 -21.37 23.48
CA VAL A 413 20.71 -22.18 22.27
C VAL A 413 21.89 -21.75 21.42
N LYS A 414 22.73 -22.71 21.06
CA LYS A 414 23.82 -22.52 20.08
C LYS A 414 23.29 -22.77 18.68
N LEU A 415 23.61 -21.85 17.77
CA LEU A 415 23.14 -21.87 16.39
C LEU A 415 24.33 -21.77 15.43
N SER A 416 24.09 -22.16 14.19
CA SER A 416 25.04 -22.05 13.09
C SER A 416 24.53 -21.09 12.02
N MET A 417 25.43 -20.31 11.42
CA MET A 417 25.08 -19.40 10.32
C MET A 417 24.68 -20.15 9.05
N GLU A 418 25.21 -21.36 8.88
CA GLU A 418 24.99 -22.22 7.73
C GLU A 418 24.65 -23.63 8.21
N ASN A 419 23.86 -24.35 7.41
CA ASN A 419 23.57 -25.75 7.72
C ASN A 419 24.81 -26.63 7.47
N GLN A 420 24.86 -27.80 8.11
CA GLN A 420 25.97 -28.75 8.04
C GLN A 420 26.35 -29.11 6.60
N GLN A 421 25.35 -29.27 5.74
CA GLN A 421 25.57 -29.67 4.35
C GLN A 421 26.30 -28.58 3.56
N ILE A 422 25.92 -27.31 3.75
CA ILE A 422 26.59 -26.16 3.14
C ILE A 422 28.02 -26.04 3.68
N ARG A 423 28.21 -26.17 5.00
CA ARG A 423 29.55 -26.14 5.62
C ARG A 423 30.47 -27.23 5.07
N LEU A 424 29.97 -28.46 4.96
CA LEU A 424 30.72 -29.60 4.42
C LEU A 424 31.05 -29.41 2.94
N ALA A 425 30.09 -28.99 2.13
CA ALA A 425 30.32 -28.74 0.71
C ALA A 425 31.34 -27.59 0.51
N GLY A 426 31.22 -26.51 1.28
CA GLY A 426 32.20 -25.42 1.29
C GLY A 426 33.60 -25.88 1.68
N ALA A 427 33.73 -26.73 2.71
CA ALA A 427 35.02 -27.32 3.11
C ALA A 427 35.62 -28.23 2.02
N LEU A 428 34.78 -28.83 1.17
CA LEU A 428 35.20 -29.64 0.02
C LEU A 428 35.41 -28.81 -1.26
N GLY A 429 35.26 -27.48 -1.20
CA GLY A 429 35.33 -26.60 -2.38
C GLY A 429 34.21 -26.85 -3.40
N GLN A 430 33.11 -27.48 -2.99
CA GLN A 430 31.97 -27.76 -3.85
C GLN A 430 31.03 -26.56 -3.90
N LYS A 431 30.55 -26.24 -5.10
CA LYS A 431 29.49 -25.24 -5.27
C LYS A 431 28.19 -25.75 -4.71
N VAL A 432 27.57 -24.96 -3.84
CA VAL A 432 26.23 -25.25 -3.31
C VAL A 432 25.24 -24.30 -3.95
N TYR A 433 24.08 -24.83 -4.33
CA TYR A 433 22.94 -24.03 -4.75
C TYR A 433 21.87 -24.18 -3.69
N ALA A 434 21.64 -23.10 -2.94
CA ALA A 434 20.64 -23.06 -1.89
C ALA A 434 19.66 -21.93 -2.21
N PHE A 435 18.37 -22.25 -2.22
CA PHE A 435 17.32 -21.28 -2.43
C PHE A 435 16.21 -21.44 -1.39
N TYR A 436 15.83 -20.33 -0.76
CA TYR A 436 14.83 -20.32 0.31
C TYR A 436 13.50 -19.81 -0.22
N MET A 437 12.57 -20.74 -0.43
CA MET A 437 11.19 -20.41 -0.78
C MET A 437 10.29 -20.45 0.45
N ASN A 438 9.43 -19.46 0.57
CA ASN A 438 8.25 -19.52 1.40
C ASN A 438 7.00 -19.31 0.53
N ASN A 439 5.81 -19.50 1.11
CA ASN A 439 4.57 -19.42 0.33
C ASN A 439 4.28 -18.01 -0.21
N GLN A 440 4.90 -16.97 0.37
CA GLN A 440 4.81 -15.57 -0.05
C GLN A 440 5.96 -15.13 -0.95
N THR A 441 6.96 -15.99 -1.20
CA THR A 441 8.05 -15.68 -2.13
C THR A 441 7.49 -15.44 -3.52
N PRO A 442 7.77 -14.30 -4.16
CA PRO A 442 7.34 -14.03 -5.52
C PRO A 442 7.87 -15.12 -6.48
N LEU A 443 7.07 -15.51 -7.46
CA LEU A 443 7.44 -16.52 -8.46
C LEU A 443 7.91 -15.89 -9.78
N ASP A 444 8.77 -14.87 -9.71
CA ASP A 444 9.35 -14.27 -10.91
C ASP A 444 10.69 -14.90 -11.30
N GLN A 445 11.06 -14.74 -12.57
CA GLN A 445 12.27 -15.32 -13.16
C GLN A 445 13.53 -14.84 -12.45
N GLN A 446 13.57 -13.58 -12.01
CA GLN A 446 14.74 -12.98 -11.37
C GLN A 446 15.16 -13.71 -10.09
N ILE A 447 14.19 -14.26 -9.35
CA ILE A 447 14.47 -15.04 -8.14
C ILE A 447 15.21 -16.34 -8.46
N PHE A 448 14.88 -16.99 -9.57
CA PHE A 448 15.59 -18.19 -10.01
C PHE A 448 16.96 -17.85 -10.58
N ASP A 449 17.08 -16.72 -11.28
CA ASP A 449 18.37 -16.23 -11.77
C ASP A 449 19.31 -15.84 -10.61
N GLN A 450 18.74 -15.44 -9.46
CA GLN A 450 19.46 -15.18 -8.20
C GLN A 450 19.79 -16.45 -7.41
N ALA A 451 19.26 -17.63 -7.77
CA ALA A 451 19.64 -18.90 -7.16
C ALA A 451 21.03 -19.39 -7.61
N GLY A 452 21.90 -18.47 -8.05
CA GLY A 452 23.28 -18.72 -8.46
C GLY A 452 24.17 -19.17 -7.30
N ASP A 453 25.44 -19.44 -7.64
CA ASP A 453 26.47 -20.00 -6.75
C ASP A 453 26.40 -19.40 -5.33
N TYR A 454 25.96 -20.19 -4.36
CA TYR A 454 25.99 -19.78 -2.96
C TYR A 454 27.45 -19.82 -2.50
N GLU A 455 28.07 -18.65 -2.46
CA GLU A 455 29.37 -18.50 -1.79
C GLU A 455 29.15 -18.58 -0.28
N VAL A 456 29.81 -19.55 0.35
CA VAL A 456 29.94 -19.65 1.80
C VAL A 456 30.54 -18.33 2.29
N LYS A 457 29.71 -17.51 2.94
CA LYS A 457 30.16 -16.22 3.45
C LYS A 457 30.92 -16.50 4.75
N PRO A 458 32.05 -15.82 5.00
CA PRO A 458 32.67 -15.88 6.32
C PRO A 458 31.63 -15.54 7.39
N SER A 459 31.68 -16.24 8.52
CA SER A 459 30.72 -16.12 9.62
C SER A 459 30.78 -14.71 10.22
N ILE A 460 30.10 -13.76 9.59
CA ILE A 460 29.91 -12.41 10.11
C ILE A 460 28.73 -12.46 11.07
N ALA A 461 28.95 -12.06 12.32
CA ALA A 461 27.90 -11.92 13.31
C ALA A 461 26.73 -11.10 12.72
N PHE A 462 25.50 -11.58 12.89
CA PHE A 462 24.34 -10.87 12.35
C PHE A 462 24.12 -9.54 13.12
N PRO A 463 23.52 -8.51 12.50
CA PRO A 463 23.27 -7.23 13.17
C PRO A 463 22.36 -7.36 14.39
N ASN A 464 22.69 -6.73 15.52
CA ASN A 464 21.82 -6.74 16.72
C ASN A 464 20.71 -5.68 16.62
N ILE A 465 19.81 -5.79 15.64
CA ILE A 465 18.75 -4.78 15.45
C ILE A 465 17.73 -4.74 16.61
N HIS A 466 17.67 -5.81 17.42
CA HIS A 466 16.74 -5.94 18.54
C HIS A 466 17.31 -5.46 19.88
N GLY A 467 18.64 -5.24 19.96
CA GLY A 467 19.31 -4.89 21.20
C GLY A 467 19.17 -5.99 22.26
N ASP A 468 18.85 -5.60 23.50
CA ASP A 468 18.61 -6.53 24.62
C ASP A 468 17.14 -6.98 24.72
N ASN A 469 16.29 -6.56 23.77
CA ASN A 469 14.87 -6.86 23.82
C ASN A 469 14.60 -8.31 23.40
N ALA A 470 13.55 -8.89 23.97
CA ALA A 470 13.00 -10.13 23.48
C ALA A 470 12.25 -9.85 22.17
N PHE A 471 12.42 -10.74 21.21
CA PHE A 471 11.77 -10.66 19.91
C PHE A 471 11.28 -12.05 19.49
N LEU A 472 10.35 -12.10 18.55
CA LEU A 472 9.78 -13.35 18.09
C LEU A 472 10.66 -13.95 16.99
N VAL A 473 10.93 -15.25 17.08
CA VAL A 473 11.58 -16.06 16.04
C VAL A 473 10.64 -17.14 15.56
N LYS A 474 10.75 -17.48 14.27
CA LYS A 474 10.13 -18.65 13.68
C LYS A 474 11.16 -19.76 13.61
N ILE A 475 10.83 -20.92 14.16
CA ILE A 475 11.64 -22.13 14.11
C ILE A 475 10.89 -23.13 13.23
N GLN A 476 11.53 -23.59 12.16
CA GLN A 476 10.91 -24.45 11.17
C GLN A 476 11.80 -25.66 10.87
N ARG A 477 11.22 -26.86 10.90
CA ARG A 477 11.91 -28.10 10.53
C ARG A 477 11.62 -28.49 9.09
N SER A 478 12.49 -29.33 8.51
CA SER A 478 12.26 -29.92 7.19
C SER A 478 11.12 -30.95 7.24
N LEU A 479 10.23 -30.87 6.25
CA LEU A 479 9.16 -31.86 6.04
C LEU A 479 9.71 -33.21 5.57
N ARG A 480 10.74 -33.20 4.73
CA ARG A 480 11.30 -34.41 4.10
C ARG A 480 12.26 -35.14 5.02
N ASN A 481 12.97 -34.40 5.86
CA ASN A 481 13.91 -34.95 6.82
C ASN A 481 13.71 -34.29 8.18
N PRO A 482 12.86 -34.85 9.06
CA PRO A 482 12.61 -34.32 10.39
C PRO A 482 13.87 -34.16 11.27
N MET A 483 14.94 -34.90 10.96
CA MET A 483 16.23 -34.89 11.66
C MET A 483 17.25 -33.94 11.02
N ALA A 484 16.88 -33.24 9.94
CA ALA A 484 17.71 -32.18 9.38
C ALA A 484 17.71 -30.94 10.29
N ALA A 485 18.69 -30.06 10.04
CA ALA A 485 18.79 -28.75 10.68
C ALA A 485 17.45 -27.98 10.63
N MET A 486 17.10 -27.33 11.74
CA MET A 486 15.94 -26.44 11.80
C MET A 486 16.36 -25.03 11.45
N MET A 487 15.59 -24.37 10.59
CA MET A 487 15.83 -22.99 10.22
C MET A 487 15.17 -22.05 11.23
N LEU A 488 15.92 -21.05 11.69
CA LEU A 488 15.50 -20.06 12.66
C LEU A 488 15.74 -18.64 12.13
N TYR A 489 14.72 -17.79 12.15
CA TYR A 489 14.81 -16.39 11.71
C TYR A 489 13.77 -15.52 12.41
N ASP A 490 14.00 -14.21 12.43
CA ASP A 490 13.05 -13.22 12.93
C ASP A 490 12.09 -12.72 11.84
N ARG A 491 11.10 -11.91 12.23
CA ARG A 491 10.03 -11.47 11.31
C ARG A 491 10.57 -10.58 10.18
N GLN A 492 11.62 -9.82 10.44
CA GLN A 492 12.25 -8.90 9.48
C GLN A 492 13.33 -9.60 8.63
N ARG A 493 13.57 -10.90 8.84
CA ARG A 493 14.71 -11.63 8.26
C ARG A 493 16.03 -10.87 8.40
N SER A 494 16.24 -10.23 9.55
CA SER A 494 17.49 -9.56 9.89
C SER A 494 18.63 -10.55 10.07
N PHE A 495 18.28 -11.82 10.35
CA PHE A 495 19.20 -12.95 10.36
C PHE A 495 18.49 -14.22 9.94
N GLN A 496 19.28 -15.23 9.57
CA GLN A 496 18.83 -16.60 9.34
C GLN A 496 19.89 -17.54 9.88
N LEU A 497 19.49 -18.42 10.79
CA LEU A 497 20.36 -19.32 11.55
C LEU A 497 19.82 -20.76 11.48
N TRP A 498 20.65 -21.70 11.89
CA TRP A 498 20.37 -23.13 11.89
C TRP A 498 20.58 -23.74 13.27
N LEU A 499 19.58 -24.48 13.74
CA LEU A 499 19.68 -25.30 14.93
C LEU A 499 19.89 -26.76 14.50
N GLU A 500 21.02 -27.33 14.89
CA GLU A 500 21.42 -28.68 14.49
C GLU A 500 21.65 -29.56 15.71
N THR A 501 21.34 -30.86 15.57
CA THR A 501 21.61 -31.85 16.62
C THR A 501 23.10 -31.92 17.00
N ALA A 502 24.00 -31.65 16.05
CA ALA A 502 25.45 -31.67 16.29
C ALA A 502 25.94 -30.47 17.11
N ASP A 503 25.28 -29.31 16.98
CA ASP A 503 25.68 -28.07 17.65
C ASP A 503 25.03 -27.96 19.04
N ASP A 504 23.76 -28.36 19.17
CA ASP A 504 22.98 -28.27 20.41
C ASP A 504 21.87 -29.35 20.47
N PRO A 505 22.19 -30.60 20.89
CA PRO A 505 21.24 -31.71 20.86
C PRO A 505 20.06 -31.53 21.82
N GLU A 506 20.28 -30.86 22.96
CA GLU A 506 19.24 -30.64 23.97
C GLU A 506 18.20 -29.63 23.44
N ALA A 507 18.65 -28.47 22.96
CA ALA A 507 17.75 -27.48 22.38
C ALA A 507 17.02 -28.02 21.14
N PHE A 508 17.71 -28.81 20.30
CA PHE A 508 17.10 -29.46 19.14
C PHE A 508 15.96 -30.40 19.54
N LEU A 509 16.15 -31.20 20.59
CA LEU A 509 15.12 -32.12 21.10
C LEU A 509 13.91 -31.35 21.66
N VAL A 510 14.14 -30.30 22.45
CA VAL A 510 13.08 -29.45 23.02
C VAL A 510 12.30 -28.77 21.89
N ALA A 511 12.99 -28.16 20.92
CA ALA A 511 12.35 -27.54 19.76
C ALA A 511 11.53 -28.56 18.94
N THR A 512 12.06 -29.78 18.74
CA THR A 512 11.37 -30.86 18.03
C THR A 512 10.05 -31.21 18.70
N LYS A 513 10.08 -31.39 20.04
CA LYS A 513 8.89 -31.73 20.83
C LYS A 513 7.82 -30.65 20.69
N GLU A 514 8.21 -29.39 20.82
CA GLU A 514 7.31 -28.24 20.70
C GLU A 514 6.74 -28.09 19.27
N ILE A 515 7.55 -28.36 18.25
CA ILE A 515 7.10 -28.37 16.85
C ILE A 515 6.08 -29.47 16.59
N ILE A 516 6.33 -30.69 17.05
CA ILE A 516 5.41 -31.82 16.88
C ILE A 516 4.08 -31.57 17.60
N ALA A 517 4.12 -30.92 18.76
CA ALA A 517 2.93 -30.54 19.52
C ALA A 517 2.13 -29.39 18.86
N SER A 518 2.69 -28.68 17.87
CA SER A 518 1.99 -27.59 17.18
C SER A 518 0.98 -28.14 16.16
N PRO A 519 -0.13 -27.42 15.87
CA PRO A 519 -1.23 -27.94 15.06
C PRO A 519 -0.82 -28.50 13.68
N ASN A 520 0.24 -27.95 13.08
CA ASN A 520 0.73 -28.35 11.76
C ASN A 520 2.02 -29.19 11.83
N GLY A 521 2.63 -29.37 13.00
CA GLY A 521 3.84 -30.19 13.15
C GLY A 521 5.06 -29.68 12.38
N MET A 522 5.05 -28.46 11.83
CA MET A 522 6.07 -27.96 10.88
C MET A 522 6.92 -26.82 11.41
N LYS A 523 6.31 -25.95 12.22
CA LYS A 523 6.92 -24.71 12.69
C LYS A 523 6.33 -24.33 14.04
N ILE A 524 7.08 -23.51 14.76
CA ILE A 524 6.64 -22.79 15.96
C ILE A 524 7.15 -21.37 15.94
N TYR A 525 6.47 -20.51 16.69
CA TYR A 525 6.89 -19.15 16.99
C TYR A 525 7.27 -19.08 18.46
N ARG A 526 8.49 -18.63 18.76
CA ARG A 526 9.03 -18.58 20.12
C ARG A 526 9.75 -17.27 20.37
N TRP A 527 9.81 -16.88 21.62
CA TRP A 527 10.50 -15.67 22.03
C TRP A 527 11.97 -15.95 22.20
N ALA A 528 12.81 -15.05 21.69
CA ALA A 528 14.25 -15.15 21.75
C ALA A 528 14.86 -13.83 22.24
N LYS A 529 16.02 -13.93 22.87
CA LYS A 529 16.91 -12.80 23.18
C LYS A 529 18.29 -13.13 22.64
N ARG A 530 18.99 -12.13 22.13
CA ARG A 530 20.38 -12.32 21.72
C ARG A 530 21.28 -12.37 22.96
N THR A 531 22.14 -13.39 23.04
CA THR A 531 23.16 -13.51 24.10
C THR A 531 24.58 -13.57 23.54
N GLY A 532 24.73 -13.81 22.24
CA GLY A 532 26.01 -13.83 21.54
C GLY A 532 25.84 -13.68 20.03
N ASP A 533 26.89 -13.92 19.27
CA ASP A 533 26.88 -13.75 17.81
C ASP A 533 26.14 -14.86 17.06
N CYS A 534 26.11 -16.06 17.63
CA CYS A 534 25.33 -17.21 17.15
C CYS A 534 24.61 -17.90 18.33
N GLU A 535 24.33 -17.15 19.39
CA GLU A 535 23.66 -17.65 20.59
C GLU A 535 22.41 -16.82 20.89
N LEU A 536 21.31 -17.53 21.10
CA LEU A 536 20.04 -16.96 21.51
C LEU A 536 19.56 -17.66 22.78
N ASP A 537 19.05 -16.90 23.75
CA ASP A 537 18.21 -17.46 24.80
C ASP A 537 16.78 -17.60 24.25
N ILE A 538 16.26 -18.82 24.09
CA ILE A 538 14.94 -19.11 23.53
C ILE A 538 13.99 -19.64 24.62
N CYS A 539 12.81 -19.04 24.68
CA CYS A 539 11.71 -19.43 25.56
C CYS A 539 10.79 -20.43 24.86
N PHE A 540 11.07 -21.73 24.99
CA PHE A 540 10.34 -22.79 24.28
C PHE A 540 8.96 -23.11 24.85
N ASP A 541 8.74 -22.88 26.16
CA ASP A 541 7.51 -23.25 26.86
C ASP A 541 6.39 -22.19 26.78
N ARG A 542 6.68 -21.04 26.17
CA ARG A 542 5.72 -19.94 25.98
C ARG A 542 5.58 -19.59 24.50
N ALA A 543 4.43 -19.95 23.94
CA ALA A 543 4.03 -19.51 22.61
C ALA A 543 3.39 -18.10 22.67
N PRO A 544 3.45 -17.32 21.57
CA PRO A 544 2.61 -16.13 21.46
C PRO A 544 1.12 -16.53 21.54
N PRO A 545 0.22 -15.65 22.06
CA PRO A 545 -1.20 -15.98 22.23
C PRO A 545 -1.94 -16.28 20.91
N LYS A 546 -1.42 -15.79 19.79
CA LYS A 546 -1.91 -16.01 18.44
C LYS A 546 -0.71 -16.28 17.54
N ASP A 547 -0.91 -17.13 16.54
CA ASP A 547 0.08 -17.29 15.48
C ASP A 547 0.24 -15.94 14.75
N PRO A 548 1.45 -15.36 14.73
CA PRO A 548 1.69 -14.09 14.05
C PRO A 548 1.47 -14.26 12.55
N LEU A 549 1.05 -13.17 11.89
CA LEU A 549 1.13 -13.03 10.44
C LEU A 549 2.62 -13.02 10.05
N TRP A 550 3.11 -14.21 9.71
CA TRP A 550 4.49 -14.50 9.34
C TRP A 550 4.52 -15.17 7.99
#